data_AF-A0A7V9FMP6-F1
#
_entry.id   AF-A0A7V9FMP6-F1
#
_cell.length_a   1.000
_cell.length_b   1.000
_cell.length_c   1.000
_cell.angle_alpha   90.00
_cell.angle_beta   90.00
_cell.angle_gamma   90.00
#
_symmetry.space_group_name_H-M   'P 1'
#
loop_
_entity.id
_entity.type
_entity.pdbx_description
1 polymer ?
#
loop_
_entity_poly.entity_id
_entity_poly.type
_entity_poly.pdbx_seq_one_letter_code
_entity_poly.pdbx_strand_id
1 'polypeptide(L)'
;MTGAQAHAGARGQSALLILDLGGRGTAETALPVPLESAEALVGGQVVCAVGTDDVVVLAVHSHAAGTVVVQPAQEVEDGSPVA
;
A
#
# COMPACT_ATOMS: atom_id res chain seq x y z
N MET A 1 5.12 4.42 -3.43
CA MET A 1 4.65 4.61 -2.03
C MET A 1 5.70 5.43 -1.29
N THR A 2 5.28 6.49 -0.59
CA THR A 2 6.18 7.55 -0.10
C THR A 2 6.41 7.52 1.41
N GLY A 3 5.63 6.76 2.18
CA GLY A 3 5.85 6.62 3.62
C GLY A 3 4.97 5.58 4.29
N ALA A 4 5.34 5.19 5.51
CA ALA A 4 4.58 4.31 6.37
C ALA A 4 4.55 4.86 7.80
N GLN A 5 3.45 4.65 8.52
CA GLN A 5 3.26 5.12 9.89
C GLN A 5 2.49 4.10 10.72
N ALA A 6 2.64 4.15 12.04
CA ALA A 6 1.87 3.32 12.95
C ALA A 6 0.37 3.63 12.83
N HIS A 7 -0.47 2.60 12.72
CA HIS A 7 -1.92 2.76 12.71
C HIS A 7 -2.45 2.86 14.15
N ALA A 8 -2.35 4.06 14.73
CA ALA A 8 -2.81 4.32 16.10
C ALA A 8 -4.32 4.01 16.24
N GLY A 9 -4.67 3.19 17.24
CA GLY A 9 -6.06 2.78 17.49
C GLY A 9 -6.53 1.56 16.69
N ALA A 10 -5.69 0.95 15.85
CA ALA A 10 -6.01 -0.31 15.20
C ALA A 10 -6.21 -1.45 16.22
N ARG A 11 -7.22 -2.30 15.98
CA ARG A 11 -7.51 -3.46 16.83
C ARG A 11 -6.44 -4.56 16.78
N GLY A 12 -5.66 -4.60 15.71
CA GLY A 12 -4.61 -5.59 15.48
C GLY A 12 -3.42 -4.94 14.78
N GLN A 13 -2.45 -5.76 14.38
CA GLN A 13 -1.29 -5.28 13.64
C GLN A 13 -1.72 -4.63 12.33
N SER A 14 -1.47 -3.33 12.21
CA SER A 14 -1.75 -2.55 11.02
C SER A 14 -0.83 -1.34 10.96
N ALA A 15 -0.49 -0.95 9.73
CA ALA A 15 0.23 0.27 9.41
C ALA A 15 -0.59 1.12 8.45
N LEU A 16 -0.43 2.44 8.52
CA LEU A 16 -0.93 3.38 7.53
C LEU A 16 0.14 3.59 6.46
N LEU A 17 -0.22 3.43 5.21
CA LEU A 17 0.63 3.65 4.05
C LEU A 17 0.27 4.99 3.42
N ILE A 18 1.28 5.78 3.09
CA ILE A 18 1.15 7.05 2.37
C ILE A 18 1.52 6.78 0.91
N LEU A 19 0.55 6.94 0.02
CA LEU A 19 0.64 6.62 -1.40
C LEU A 19 0.79 7.91 -2.21
N ASP A 20 1.65 7.86 -3.22
CA ASP A 20 1.66 8.80 -4.34
C ASP A 20 0.90 8.14 -5.49
N LEU A 21 -0.18 8.77 -5.94
CA LEU A 21 -1.04 8.31 -7.02
C LEU A 21 -0.80 9.13 -8.31
N GLY A 22 0.35 9.80 -8.40
CA GLY A 22 0.74 10.66 -9.50
C GLY A 22 -0.20 11.85 -9.65
N GLY A 23 -0.75 12.02 -10.86
CA GLY A 23 -1.72 13.09 -11.15
C GLY A 23 -3.02 13.06 -10.33
N ARG A 24 -3.28 11.99 -9.56
CA ARG A 24 -4.42 11.88 -8.64
C ARG A 24 -4.11 12.38 -7.22
N GLY A 25 -2.88 12.78 -6.94
CA GLY A 25 -2.45 13.29 -5.64
C GLY A 25 -1.99 12.20 -4.69
N THR A 26 -2.13 12.44 -3.39
CA THR A 26 -1.70 11.52 -2.34
C THR A 26 -2.89 10.92 -1.62
N ALA A 27 -2.73 9.71 -1.09
CA ALA A 27 -3.76 9.03 -0.31
C ALA A 27 -3.16 8.22 0.84
N GLU A 28 -3.95 8.02 1.88
CA GLU A 28 -3.61 7.14 3.00
C GLU A 28 -4.47 5.88 2.96
N THR A 29 -3.87 4.73 3.25
CA THR A 29 -4.61 3.46 3.39
C THR A 29 -4.03 2.62 4.50
N ALA A 30 -4.89 1.91 5.22
CA ALA A 30 -4.47 0.89 6.17
C ALA A 30 -4.05 -0.39 5.45
N LEU A 31 -3.00 -1.04 5.93
CA LEU A 31 -2.60 -2.40 5.54
C LEU A 31 -2.47 -3.26 6.82
N PRO A 32 -3.03 -4.47 6.87
CA PRO A 32 -2.96 -5.35 8.05
C PRO A 32 -1.60 -6.07 8.11
N VAL A 33 -0.53 -5.29 8.31
CA VAL A 33 0.84 -5.75 8.51
C VAL A 33 1.51 -4.97 9.64
N PRO A 34 2.57 -5.50 10.26
CA PRO A 34 3.42 -4.73 11.18
C PRO A 34 4.04 -3.50 10.49
N LEU A 35 4.37 -2.46 11.28
CA LEU A 35 4.97 -1.23 10.75
C LEU A 35 6.28 -1.50 10.01
N GLU A 36 7.14 -2.36 10.55
CA GLU A 36 8.41 -2.71 9.92
C GLU A 36 8.26 -3.34 8.53
N SER A 37 7.17 -4.09 8.31
CA SER A 37 6.84 -4.66 7.00
C SER A 37 6.34 -3.59 6.03
N ALA A 38 5.61 -2.59 6.54
CA ALA A 38 5.16 -1.45 5.74
C ALA A 38 6.31 -0.49 5.40
N GLU A 39 7.23 -0.25 6.32
CA GLU A 39 8.43 0.56 6.09
C GLU A 39 9.32 -0.03 5.00
N ALA A 40 9.41 -1.36 4.92
CA ALA A 40 10.12 -2.05 3.83
C ALA A 40 9.50 -1.84 2.44
N LEU A 41 8.25 -1.38 2.35
CA LEU A 41 7.58 -1.04 1.08
C LEU A 41 7.83 0.40 0.64
N VAL A 42 8.40 1.26 1.51
CA VAL A 42 8.66 2.67 1.21
C VAL A 42 9.68 2.78 0.09
N GLY A 43 9.39 3.62 -0.91
CA GLY A 43 10.15 3.72 -2.16
C GLY A 43 9.78 2.65 -3.19
N GLY A 44 9.01 1.62 -2.82
CA GLY A 44 8.46 0.64 -3.75
C GLY A 44 7.15 1.09 -4.40
N GLN A 45 6.82 0.45 -5.53
CA GLN A 45 5.53 0.62 -6.21
C GLN A 45 4.54 -0.46 -5.78
N VAL A 46 3.27 -0.10 -5.73
CA VAL A 46 2.18 -0.98 -5.30
C VAL A 46 0.98 -0.78 -6.23
N VAL A 47 0.20 -1.84 -6.40
CA VAL A 47 -1.10 -1.74 -7.08
C VAL A 47 -2.17 -1.38 -6.05
N CYS A 48 -3.03 -0.43 -6.40
CA CYS A 48 -4.18 -0.05 -5.57
C CYS A 48 -5.46 0.06 -6.40
N ALA A 49 -6.60 -0.20 -5.75
CA ALA A 49 -7.90 0.20 -6.24
C ALA A 49 -8.20 1.60 -5.72
N VAL A 50 -8.62 2.50 -6.61
CA VAL A 50 -8.99 3.89 -6.27
C VAL A 50 -10.50 4.01 -6.36
N GLY A 51 -11.16 4.13 -5.21
CA GLY A 51 -12.58 4.41 -5.07
C GLY A 51 -12.88 5.91 -5.09
N THR A 52 -14.14 6.27 -4.82
CA THR A 52 -14.56 7.67 -4.73
C THR A 52 -14.09 8.34 -3.45
N ASP A 53 -14.11 7.60 -2.33
CA ASP A 53 -13.79 8.11 -0.99
C ASP A 53 -12.60 7.40 -0.35
N ASP A 54 -12.12 6.30 -0.95
CA ASP A 54 -11.10 5.43 -0.38
C ASP A 54 -10.11 4.90 -1.42
N VAL A 55 -8.94 4.48 -0.92
CA VAL A 55 -7.91 3.80 -1.72
C VAL A 55 -7.52 2.55 -0.97
N VAL A 56 -7.42 1.43 -1.66
CA VAL A 56 -7.07 0.13 -1.07
C VAL A 56 -5.89 -0.46 -1.82
N VAL A 57 -4.82 -0.79 -1.11
CA VAL A 57 -3.67 -1.52 -1.68
C VAL A 57 -4.04 -2.98 -1.91
N LEU A 58 -3.76 -3.46 -3.12
CA LEU A 58 -4.00 -4.84 -3.50
C LEU A 58 -2.92 -5.73 -2.87
N ALA A 59 -3.37 -6.70 -2.07
CA ALA A 59 -2.51 -7.67 -1.42
C ALA A 59 -3.19 -9.04 -1.40
N VAL A 60 -2.36 -10.09 -1.32
CA VAL A 60 -2.78 -11.48 -1.22
C VAL A 60 -2.30 -12.06 0.10
N HIS A 61 -3.11 -12.92 0.72
CA HIS A 61 -2.67 -13.66 1.91
C HIS A 61 -2.00 -14.98 1.50
N SER A 62 -0.79 -15.20 2.01
CA SER A 62 0.00 -16.42 1.87
C SER A 62 0.19 -17.08 3.23
N HIS A 63 -0.02 -18.39 3.32
CA HIS A 63 0.22 -19.13 4.56
C HIS A 63 1.69 -19.13 4.99
N ALA A 64 2.63 -19.01 4.05
CA ALA A 64 4.06 -19.03 4.34
C ALA A 64 4.64 -17.62 4.55
N ALA A 65 4.09 -16.61 3.87
CA ALA A 65 4.67 -15.26 3.83
C ALA A 65 3.75 -14.19 4.45
N GLY A 66 2.57 -14.55 4.94
CA GLY A 66 1.59 -13.59 5.43
C GLY A 66 1.01 -12.74 4.29
N THR A 67 0.76 -11.46 4.55
CA THR A 67 0.25 -10.51 3.55
C THR A 67 1.34 -10.11 2.57
N VAL A 68 1.12 -10.35 1.28
CA VAL A 68 2.04 -10.02 0.18
C VAL A 68 1.39 -8.96 -0.70
N VAL A 69 2.04 -7.81 -0.85
CA VAL A 69 1.53 -6.70 -1.67
C VAL A 69 1.79 -6.97 -3.15
N VAL A 70 0.82 -6.66 -4.01
CA VAL A 70 0.97 -6.75 -5.46
C VAL A 70 1.75 -5.53 -5.96
N GLN A 71 2.78 -5.80 -6.76
CA GLN A 71 3.68 -4.79 -7.32
C GLN A 71 3.78 -4.98 -8.84
N PRO A 72 4.03 -3.90 -9.61
CA PRO A 72 4.35 -4.05 -11.02
C PRO A 72 5.68 -4.81 -11.18
N ALA A 73 5.80 -5.60 -12.24
CA ALA A 73 6.99 -6.41 -12.49
C ALA A 73 8.24 -5.57 -12.86
N GLN A 74 8.03 -4.31 -13.25
CA GLN A 74 9.05 -3.33 -13.57
C GLN A 74 8.59 -1.95 -13.10
N GLU A 75 9.51 -1.00 -13.00
CA GLU A 75 9.16 0.37 -12.67
C GLU A 75 8.24 0.97 -13.74
N VAL A 76 7.20 1.69 -13.29
CA VAL A 76 6.23 2.39 -14.13
C VAL A 76 6.02 3.81 -13.60
N GLU A 77 5.35 4.68 -14.36
CA GLU A 77 4.97 6.00 -13.84
C GLU A 77 3.95 5.86 -12.71
N ASP A 78 4.10 6.60 -11.61
CA ASP A 78 3.14 6.58 -10.52
C ASP A 78 1.75 7.05 -11.01
N GLY A 79 0.71 6.29 -10.63
CA GLY A 79 -0.65 6.52 -11.12
C GLY A 79 -0.97 5.88 -12.49
N SER A 80 -0.04 5.11 -13.07
CA SER A 80 -0.31 4.29 -14.26
C SER A 80 -1.53 3.38 -14.06
N PRO A 81 -2.51 3.35 -14.99
CA PRO A 81 -3.67 2.48 -14.88
C PRO A 81 -3.29 1.00 -15.06
N VAL A 82 -3.97 0.11 -14.32
CA VAL A 82 -3.88 -1.34 -14.49
C VAL A 82 -4.97 -1.78 -15.47
N ALA A 83 -4.63 -2.60 -16.45
CA ALA A 83 -5.53 -3.09 -17.50
C ALA A 83 -5.62 -4.62 -17.49
#